data_AF-A0AAE1LL46-F1
#
_entry.id   AF-A0AAE1LL46-F1
#
_cell.length_a   1.000
_cell.length_b   1.000
_cell.length_c   1.000
_cell.angle_alpha   90.00
_cell.angle_beta   90.00
_cell.angle_gamma   90.00
#
_symmetry.space_group_name_H-M   'P 1'
#
loop_
_entity.id
_entity.type
_entity.pdbx_description
1 polymer ?
#
loop_
_entity_poly.entity_id
_entity_poly.type
_entity_poly.pdbx_seq_one_letter_code
_entity_poly.pdbx_strand_id
1 'polypeptide(L)'
;NNRTHSFTLSGQTQGQNPITAMQGSMACSADWLVIPCVNNVGRVSNGPASSTCVDRLCGGTLSAEVGTTPTTVFSTVKPFRLAYHTNNVEAPNDSGNRGFCLNYVQQPCTNNLN
;
A
#
# COMPACT_ATOMS: atom_id res chain seq x y z
N ASN A 1 -9.09 19.44 4.34
CA ASN A 1 -8.34 18.18 4.27
C ASN A 1 -8.04 17.83 2.83
N ASN A 2 -6.87 18.24 2.33
CA ASN A 2 -6.44 17.95 0.96
C ASN A 2 -6.06 16.46 0.87
N ARG A 3 -6.88 15.65 0.18
CA ARG A 3 -6.75 14.17 0.12
C ARG A 3 -5.59 13.68 -0.74
N THR A 4 -4.81 14.58 -1.35
CA THR A 4 -3.71 14.26 -2.27
C THR A 4 -2.51 13.57 -1.61
N HIS A 5 -2.45 13.48 -0.28
CA HIS A 5 -1.37 12.83 0.48
C HIS A 5 -1.91 11.90 1.57
N SER A 6 -3.00 11.17 1.31
CA SER A 6 -3.58 10.24 2.28
C SER A 6 -2.75 8.96 2.49
N PHE A 7 -1.62 8.79 1.81
CA PHE A 7 -0.68 7.69 2.00
C PHE A 7 0.75 8.16 1.72
N THR A 8 1.55 8.31 2.77
CA THR A 8 2.96 8.74 2.73
C THR A 8 3.71 8.06 3.86
N LEU A 9 4.34 6.94 3.55
CA LEU A 9 5.08 6.13 4.51
C LEU A 9 6.59 6.30 4.36
N SER A 10 7.09 6.49 3.14
CA SER A 10 8.52 6.67 2.93
C SER A 10 8.80 7.53 1.72
N GLY A 11 9.85 8.35 1.79
CA GLY A 11 10.38 9.17 0.70
C GLY A 11 10.30 10.67 0.97
N GLN A 12 10.81 11.45 0.02
CA GLN A 12 10.91 12.91 0.14
C GLN A 12 9.62 13.62 -0.32
N THR A 13 8.67 13.87 0.58
CA THR A 13 7.38 14.48 0.24
C THR A 13 7.34 16.02 0.37
N GLN A 14 8.43 16.67 0.83
CA GLN A 14 8.48 18.13 1.05
C GLN A 14 8.35 18.97 -0.24
N GLY A 15 8.38 18.34 -1.42
CA GLY A 15 8.14 18.99 -2.72
C GLY A 15 6.74 18.80 -3.31
N GLN A 16 5.78 18.19 -2.59
CA GLN A 16 4.41 17.90 -3.07
C GLN A 16 4.31 17.01 -4.34
N ASN A 17 5.42 16.49 -4.86
CA ASN A 17 5.39 15.54 -5.97
C ASN A 17 4.88 14.17 -5.52
N PRO A 18 4.15 13.43 -6.38
CA PRO A 18 3.77 12.06 -6.10
C PRO A 18 5.04 11.23 -5.84
N ILE A 19 5.09 10.57 -4.69
CA ILE A 19 6.17 9.64 -4.37
C ILE A 19 5.72 8.26 -4.81
N THR A 20 6.56 7.60 -5.59
CA THR A 20 6.34 6.27 -6.14
C THR A 20 5.87 5.29 -5.06
N ALA A 21 4.80 4.56 -5.33
CA ALA A 21 4.40 3.37 -4.59
C ALA A 21 5.50 2.32 -4.72
N MET A 22 5.91 1.75 -3.60
CA MET A 22 6.90 0.68 -3.55
C MET A 22 6.30 -0.49 -2.79
N GLN A 23 6.79 -1.70 -3.08
CA GLN A 23 6.24 -2.94 -2.53
C GLN A 23 7.30 -3.96 -2.15
N GLY A 24 6.94 -4.85 -1.22
CA GLY A 24 7.75 -5.99 -0.81
C GLY A 24 8.90 -5.62 0.13
N SER A 25 9.45 -6.62 0.81
CA SER A 25 10.42 -6.44 1.90
C SER A 25 11.73 -5.74 1.49
N MET A 26 12.20 -5.95 0.26
CA MET A 26 13.47 -5.38 -0.20
C MET A 26 13.36 -3.87 -0.46
N ALA A 27 12.25 -3.41 -1.03
CA ALA A 27 12.04 -1.99 -1.31
C ALA A 27 11.44 -1.24 -0.11
N CYS A 28 10.64 -1.94 0.70
CA CYS A 28 9.97 -1.42 1.89
C CYS A 28 10.66 -1.92 3.16
N SER A 29 11.88 -1.42 3.38
CA SER A 29 12.75 -1.81 4.49
C SER A 29 12.85 -0.76 5.61
N ALA A 30 12.25 0.41 5.44
CA ALA A 30 12.26 1.49 6.43
C ALA A 30 10.90 1.60 7.12
N ASP A 31 9.93 2.19 6.41
CA ASP A 31 8.57 2.41 6.88
C ASP A 31 7.61 1.71 5.91
N TRP A 32 6.66 0.94 6.44
CA TRP A 32 5.76 0.16 5.59
C TRP A 32 4.45 -0.21 6.30
N LEU A 33 3.43 -0.41 5.48
CA LEU A 33 2.15 -0.96 5.87
C LEU A 33 2.02 -2.37 5.30
N VAL A 34 1.72 -3.33 6.16
CA VAL A 34 1.36 -4.68 5.74
C VAL A 34 -0.14 -4.76 5.51
N ILE A 35 -0.52 -5.14 4.29
CA ILE A 35 -1.86 -5.62 3.93
C ILE A 35 -1.68 -7.05 3.40
N PRO A 36 -2.16 -8.09 4.09
CA PRO A 36 -1.90 -9.47 3.70
C PRO A 36 -2.40 -9.79 2.28
N CYS A 37 -1.52 -10.29 1.40
CA CYS A 37 -1.85 -10.67 0.03
C CYS A 37 -2.68 -9.61 -0.71
N VAL A 38 -2.13 -8.39 -0.79
CA VAL A 38 -2.77 -7.23 -1.39
C VAL A 38 -2.60 -7.22 -2.92
N ASN A 39 -3.66 -6.79 -3.62
CA ASN A 39 -3.72 -6.63 -5.07
C ASN A 39 -4.49 -5.35 -5.44
N ASN A 40 -4.27 -4.84 -6.65
CA ASN A 40 -5.06 -3.73 -7.20
C ASN A 40 -6.43 -4.22 -7.66
N VAL A 41 -7.51 -3.52 -7.27
CA VAL A 41 -8.87 -3.81 -7.76
C VAL A 41 -8.92 -3.65 -9.28
N GLY A 42 -9.61 -4.58 -9.95
CA GLY A 42 -9.73 -4.58 -11.41
C GLY A 42 -8.55 -5.25 -12.13
N ARG A 43 -7.51 -5.69 -11.41
CA ARG A 43 -6.57 -6.69 -11.92
C ARG A 43 -7.14 -8.08 -11.67
N VAL A 44 -7.15 -8.93 -12.70
CA VAL A 44 -7.53 -10.34 -12.56
C VAL A 44 -6.38 -11.08 -11.87
N SER A 45 -6.36 -11.04 -10.54
CA SER A 45 -5.53 -11.95 -9.76
C SER A 45 -6.19 -13.33 -9.88
N ASN A 46 -5.63 -14.22 -10.70
CA ASN A 46 -6.15 -15.57 -10.94
C ASN A 46 -6.07 -16.41 -9.65
N GLY A 47 -6.99 -16.16 -8.73
CA GLY A 47 -7.19 -16.91 -7.49
C GLY A 47 -6.00 -16.87 -6.52
N PRO A 48 -6.13 -17.58 -5.38
CA PRO A 48 -5.05 -17.75 -4.40
C PRO A 48 -3.84 -18.55 -4.94
N ALA A 49 -3.91 -19.04 -6.17
CA ALA A 49 -2.83 -19.77 -6.85
C ALA A 49 -2.02 -18.91 -7.84
N SER A 50 -2.44 -17.67 -8.16
CA SER A 50 -1.55 -16.70 -8.82
C SER A 50 -0.70 -16.02 -7.75
N SER A 51 0.53 -16.48 -7.59
CA SER A 51 1.51 -16.08 -6.58
C SER A 51 2.05 -14.64 -6.72
N THR A 52 1.22 -13.66 -7.14
CA THR A 52 1.65 -12.28 -7.42
C THR A 52 0.98 -11.24 -6.52
N CYS A 53 0.57 -11.63 -5.31
CA CYS A 53 0.15 -10.64 -4.31
C CYS A 53 1.34 -10.22 -3.45
N VAL A 54 1.36 -8.96 -3.02
CA VAL A 54 2.38 -8.46 -2.10
C VAL A 54 1.85 -8.34 -0.69
N ASP A 55 2.73 -8.10 0.26
CA ASP A 55 2.38 -7.96 1.67
C ASP A 55 2.72 -6.56 2.21
N ARG A 56 3.86 -5.98 1.81
CA ARG A 56 4.32 -4.66 2.27
C ARG A 56 4.12 -3.59 1.20
N LEU A 57 3.52 -2.48 1.60
CA LEU A 57 3.38 -1.26 0.81
C LEU A 57 4.15 -0.11 1.50
N CYS A 58 4.87 0.68 0.74
CA CYS A 58 5.54 1.89 1.19
C CYS A 58 5.60 2.94 0.06
N GLY A 59 6.33 4.03 0.26
CA GLY A 59 6.35 5.16 -0.67
C GLY A 59 5.32 6.24 -0.28
N GLY A 60 4.86 7.01 -1.26
CA GLY A 60 3.81 8.02 -1.03
C GLY A 60 2.64 7.95 -2.00
N THR A 61 2.42 6.77 -2.57
CA THR A 61 1.24 6.45 -3.37
C THR A 61 0.74 5.08 -2.91
N LEU A 62 -0.56 4.95 -2.65
CA LEU A 62 -1.16 3.66 -2.35
C LEU A 62 -1.35 2.88 -3.66
N SER A 63 -0.58 1.81 -3.84
CA SER A 63 -0.79 0.84 -4.92
C SER A 63 -0.11 -0.49 -4.59
N ALA A 64 -0.64 -1.60 -5.12
CA ALA A 64 0.05 -2.90 -5.14
C ALA A 64 0.96 -3.04 -6.39
N GLU A 65 1.29 -1.93 -7.07
CA GLU A 65 2.21 -1.88 -8.20
C GLU A 65 3.18 -0.72 -8.01
N VAL A 66 4.38 -0.84 -8.57
CA VAL A 66 5.37 0.24 -8.53
C VAL A 66 4.97 1.34 -9.53
N GLY A 67 4.78 2.56 -9.03
CA GLY A 67 4.43 3.71 -9.86
C GLY A 67 3.86 4.87 -9.06
N THR A 68 3.49 5.95 -9.74
CA THR A 68 2.93 7.16 -9.11
C THR A 68 1.41 7.25 -9.24
N THR A 69 0.76 6.22 -9.79
CA THR A 69 -0.69 6.18 -9.98
C THR A 69 -1.35 5.48 -8.79
N PRO A 70 -2.19 6.17 -8.00
CA PRO A 70 -2.89 5.55 -6.88
C PRO A 70 -3.98 4.60 -7.37
N THR A 71 -4.18 3.51 -6.64
CA THR A 71 -5.19 2.48 -6.94
C THR A 71 -5.93 2.06 -5.67
N THR A 72 -7.19 1.64 -5.82
CA THR A 72 -7.87 0.89 -4.76
C THR A 72 -7.27 -0.50 -4.69
N VAL A 73 -6.98 -0.96 -3.47
CA VAL A 73 -6.43 -2.29 -3.23
C VAL A 73 -7.42 -3.20 -2.51
N PHE A 74 -7.27 -4.51 -2.67
CA PHE A 74 -8.07 -5.51 -1.97
C PHE A 74 -7.20 -6.63 -1.41
N SER A 75 -7.72 -7.30 -0.39
CA SER A 75 -7.19 -8.53 0.20
C SER A 75 -8.34 -9.50 0.45
N THR A 76 -8.11 -10.78 0.14
CA THR A 76 -9.06 -11.87 0.42
C THR A 76 -8.69 -12.63 1.69
N VAL A 77 -7.60 -12.25 2.36
CA VAL A 77 -7.08 -12.94 3.56
C VAL A 77 -7.96 -12.64 4.76
N LYS A 78 -8.29 -13.69 5.51
CA LYS A 78 -9.08 -13.62 6.74
C LYS A 78 -8.27 -14.21 7.90
N PRO A 79 -8.21 -13.55 9.07
CA PRO A 79 -8.77 -12.23 9.35
C PRO A 79 -8.00 -11.11 8.63
N PHE A 80 -8.71 -10.04 8.24
CA PHE A 80 -8.07 -8.83 7.71
C PHE A 80 -7.35 -8.11 8.86
N ARG A 81 -6.01 -8.06 8.79
CA ARG A 81 -5.16 -7.39 9.78
C ARG A 81 -4.19 -6.45 9.08
N LEU A 82 -4.12 -5.21 9.55
CA LEU A 82 -3.09 -4.27 9.17
C LEU A 82 -1.96 -4.33 10.18
N ALA A 83 -0.71 -4.33 9.71
CA ALA A 83 0.45 -4.12 10.58
C ALA A 83 1.26 -2.95 10.02
N TYR A 84 1.50 -1.94 10.85
CA TYR A 84 2.26 -0.77 10.48
C TYR A 84 3.62 -0.80 11.19
N HIS A 85 4.68 -0.53 10.45
CA HIS A 85 6.04 -0.45 10.97
C HIS A 85 6.67 0.86 10.55
N THR A 86 7.38 1.47 11.49
CA THR A 86 8.22 2.66 11.28
C THR A 86 9.57 2.44 11.94
N ASN A 87 10.61 3.03 11.38
CA ASN A 87 11.91 3.11 12.02
C ASN A 87 12.15 4.53 12.61
N ASN A 88 13.39 4.86 12.92
CA ASN A 88 13.79 6.15 13.49
C ASN A 88 14.61 7.04 12.52
N VAL A 89 14.57 6.77 11.21
CA VAL A 89 15.41 7.43 10.19
C VAL A 89 14.55 8.28 9.26
N GLU A 90 14.62 9.60 9.45
CA GLU A 90 13.80 10.62 8.77
C GLU A 90 14.65 11.61 7.94
N ALA A 91 15.90 11.24 7.61
CA ALA A 91 16.78 12.02 6.74
C ALA A 91 17.93 11.13 6.24
N PRO A 92 18.49 11.39 5.04
CA PRO A 92 18.14 12.45 4.09
C PRO A 92 17.04 12.07 3.07
N ASN A 93 16.72 10.78 2.94
CA ASN A 93 15.88 10.26 1.86
C ASN A 93 14.40 10.20 2.21
N ASP A 94 14.09 10.23 3.50
CA ASP A 94 12.74 10.11 4.01
C ASP A 94 12.38 11.40 4.71
N SER A 95 11.38 12.16 4.26
CA SER A 95 10.99 13.36 5.01
C SER A 95 9.62 13.86 4.61
N GLY A 96 8.89 14.42 5.57
CA GLY A 96 7.54 14.91 5.37
C GLY A 96 6.49 13.79 5.33
N ASN A 97 6.82 12.58 5.79
CA ASN A 97 5.87 11.50 5.98
C ASN A 97 4.71 11.95 6.88
N ARG A 98 3.48 11.64 6.47
CA ARG A 98 2.25 11.98 7.20
C ARG A 98 1.48 10.73 7.64
N GLY A 99 2.02 9.53 7.38
CA GLY A 99 1.33 8.27 7.58
C GLY A 99 0.26 8.04 6.52
N PHE A 100 -0.86 7.43 6.91
CA PHE A 100 -1.91 7.04 5.99
C PHE A 100 -3.32 7.27 6.57
N CYS A 101 -4.29 7.42 5.68
CA CYS A 101 -5.71 7.44 5.96
C CYS A 101 -6.42 6.57 4.92
N LEU A 102 -6.99 5.45 5.37
CA LEU A 102 -7.66 4.47 4.53
C LEU A 102 -9.15 4.42 4.84
N ASN A 103 -9.96 4.33 3.80
CA ASN A 103 -11.35 3.88 3.91
C ASN A 103 -11.39 2.42 3.46
N TYR A 104 -12.06 1.56 4.21
CA TYR A 104 -12.22 0.15 3.85
C TYR A 104 -13.69 -0.25 3.86
N VAL A 105 -14.02 -1.23 3.04
CA VAL A 105 -15.33 -1.90 3.02
C VAL A 105 -15.07 -3.39 3.05
N GLN A 106 -15.75 -4.09 3.96
CA GLN A 106 -15.78 -5.54 3.94
C GLN A 106 -16.84 -6.00 2.95
N GLN A 107 -16.41 -6.60 1.85
CA GLN A 107 -17.35 -7.21 0.90
C GLN A 107 -18.00 -8.44 1.54
N PRO A 108 -19.32 -8.63 1.40
CA PRO A 108 -19.97 -9.89 1.70
C PRO A 108 -19.29 -11.02 0.94
N CYS A 109 -19.31 -12.24 1.49
CA CYS A 109 -18.83 -13.40 0.72
C CYS A 109 -19.78 -13.62 -0.46
N THR A 110 -19.42 -13.15 -1.65
CA THR A 110 -20.09 -13.52 -2.90
C THR A 110 -19.32 -14.71 -3.47
N ASN A 111 -20.01 -15.79 -3.81
CA ASN A 111 -19.39 -17.03 -4.32
C ASN A 111 -18.75 -16.88 -5.72
N ASN A 112 -18.64 -15.67 -6.27
CA ASN A 112 -18.21 -15.45 -7.65
C ASN A 112 -17.02 -14.48 -7.69
N LEU A 113 -15.84 -15.04 -7.80
CA LEU A 113 -14.64 -14.38 -8.33
C LEU A 113 -14.64 -14.67 -9.84
N ASN A 114 -15.20 -13.80 -10.66
CA ASN A 114 -15.02 -13.81 -12.11
C ASN A 114 -14.03 -12.72 -12.49
#